data_AF-A0A2E1PHE7-F1
#
_entry.id   AF-A0A2E1PHE7-F1
#
_cell.length_a   1.000
_cell.length_b   1.000
_cell.length_c   1.000
_cell.angle_alpha   90.00
_cell.angle_beta   90.00
_cell.angle_gamma   90.00
#
_symmetry.space_group_name_H-M   'P 1'
#
loop_
_entity.id
_entity.type
_entity.pdbx_description
1 polymer ?
#
loop_
_entity_poly.entity_id
_entity_poly.type
_entity_poly.pdbx_seq_one_letter_code
_entity_poly.pdbx_strand_id
1 'polypeptide(L)'
;MKNGFTLIEVIVSLLIISVTFISFSSLIEQNLKSQEIKRLKNLQSQKNIDLLTIYTANPTVGDSEVLELFVNSKVMTKNVGRIGTFQEIEIIVTTDKNKIIAKIIK
;
A
#
# COMPACT_ATOMS: atom_id res chain seq x y z
N MET A 1 50.41 26.44 26.10
CA MET A 1 50.56 25.06 25.58
C MET A 1 49.61 24.89 24.41
N LYS A 2 50.10 24.56 23.21
CA LYS A 2 49.25 24.30 22.05
C LYS A 2 48.68 22.88 22.19
N ASN A 3 47.44 22.77 22.64
CA ASN A 3 46.70 21.51 22.66
C ASN A 3 46.24 21.21 21.23
N GLY A 4 47.14 20.66 20.41
CA GLY A 4 46.80 20.17 19.07
C GLY A 4 46.17 18.79 19.17
N PHE A 5 45.13 18.54 18.38
CA PHE A 5 44.56 17.21 18.24
C PHE A 5 45.58 16.27 17.58
N THR A 6 45.66 15.05 18.10
CA THR A 6 46.42 13.99 17.46
C THR A 6 45.74 13.57 16.16
N LEU A 7 46.53 13.08 15.20
CA LEU A 7 45.99 12.61 13.91
C LEU A 7 44.94 11.52 14.10
N ILE A 8 45.11 10.64 15.10
CA ILE A 8 44.16 9.58 15.41
C ILE A 8 42.82 10.15 15.92
N GLU A 9 42.83 11.19 16.77
CA GLU A 9 41.61 11.85 17.25
C GLU A 9 40.83 12.50 16.10
N VAL A 10 41.54 13.12 15.16
CA VAL A 10 40.92 13.72 13.97
C VAL A 10 40.29 12.65 13.08
N ILE A 11 41.01 11.55 12.82
CA ILE A 11 40.49 10.44 12.01
C ILE A 11 39.27 9.80 12.67
N VAL A 12 39.34 9.49 13.96
CA VAL A 12 38.23 8.90 14.71
C VAL A 12 37.01 9.82 14.70
N SER A 13 37.21 11.12 14.89
CA SER A 13 36.12 12.11 14.86
C SER A 13 35.46 12.17 13.48
N LEU A 14 36.25 12.20 12.40
CA LEU A 14 35.73 12.17 11.03
C LEU A 14 34.96 10.88 10.73
N LEU A 15 35.45 9.75 11.25
CA LEU A 15 34.83 8.45 11.05
C LEU A 15 33.49 8.36 11.79
N ILE A 16 33.43 8.86 13.04
CA ILE A 16 32.18 8.96 13.80
C ILE A 16 31.18 9.84 13.04
N ILE A 17 31.57 11.04 12.62
CA ILE A 17 30.68 11.96 11.89
C ILE A 17 30.14 11.30 10.62
N SER A 18 31.01 10.62 9.86
CA SER A 18 30.64 9.96 8.61
C SER A 18 29.65 8.82 8.85
N VAL A 19 29.93 7.93 9.82
CA VAL A 19 29.04 6.82 10.15
C VAL A 19 27.70 7.33 10.66
N THR A 20 27.70 8.31 11.57
CA THR A 20 26.47 8.91 12.10
C THR A 20 25.63 9.52 10.98
N PHE A 21 26.24 10.26 10.06
CA PHE A 21 25.55 10.88 8.94
C PHE A 21 24.90 9.84 8.01
N ILE A 22 25.65 8.78 7.66
CA ILE A 22 25.16 7.69 6.81
C ILE A 22 24.01 6.94 7.49
N SER A 23 24.18 6.56 8.75
CA SER A 23 23.15 5.84 9.51
C SER A 23 21.88 6.68 9.65
N PHE A 24 22.00 7.96 9.97
CA PHE A 24 20.85 8.85 10.12
C PHE A 24 20.10 9.04 8.80
N SER A 25 20.83 9.25 7.69
CA SER A 25 20.24 9.37 6.36
C SER A 25 19.48 8.10 5.96
N SER A 26 20.06 6.93 6.22
CA SER A 26 19.44 5.63 5.97
C SER A 26 18.14 5.45 6.77
N LEU A 27 18.13 5.83 8.06
CA LEU A 27 16.94 5.77 8.90
C LEU A 27 15.81 6.68 8.40
N ILE A 28 16.13 7.88 7.91
CA ILE A 28 15.13 8.77 7.31
C ILE A 28 14.53 8.13 6.06
N GLU A 29 15.36 7.63 5.15
CA GLU A 29 14.90 7.00 3.91
C GLU A 29 13.99 5.80 4.18
N GLN A 30 14.37 4.95 5.13
CA GLN A 30 13.55 3.81 5.56
C GLN A 30 12.20 4.25 6.13
N ASN A 31 12.16 5.31 6.93
CA ASN A 31 10.91 5.84 7.47
C ASN A 31 10.01 6.41 6.38
N LEU A 32 10.56 7.14 5.40
CA LEU A 32 9.79 7.66 4.27
C LEU A 32 9.18 6.51 3.44
N LYS A 33 9.97 5.49 3.11
CA LYS A 33 9.47 4.28 2.41
C LYS A 33 8.37 3.58 3.21
N SER A 34 8.55 3.43 4.53
CA SER A 34 7.54 2.81 5.41
C SER A 34 6.23 3.60 5.43
N GLN A 35 6.31 4.94 5.49
CA GLN A 35 5.13 5.80 5.45
C GLN A 35 4.42 5.73 4.09
N GLU A 36 5.16 5.70 2.99
CA GLU A 36 4.58 5.53 1.66
C GLU A 36 3.85 4.19 1.52
N ILE A 37 4.47 3.08 1.96
CA ILE A 37 3.84 1.75 1.98
C ILE A 37 2.56 1.76 2.82
N LYS A 38 2.59 2.38 4.01
CA LYS A 38 1.39 2.51 4.85
C LYS A 38 0.30 3.30 4.13
N ARG A 39 0.64 4.40 3.47
CA ARG A 39 -0.31 5.21 2.69
C ARG A 39 -0.96 4.40 1.57
N LEU A 40 -0.15 3.66 0.81
CA LEU A 40 -0.63 2.79 -0.27
C LEU A 40 -1.54 1.68 0.26
N LYS A 41 -1.17 1.02 1.37
CA LYS A 41 -2.02 0.02 2.02
C LYS A 41 -3.35 0.61 2.50
N ASN A 42 -3.34 1.78 3.14
CA ASN A 42 -4.58 2.42 3.57
C ASN A 42 -5.49 2.78 2.38
N LEU A 43 -4.92 3.27 1.28
CA LEU A 43 -5.67 3.54 0.05
C LEU A 43 -6.28 2.25 -0.55
N GLN A 44 -5.53 1.14 -0.55
CA GLN A 44 -6.05 -0.15 -1.00
C GLN A 44 -7.16 -0.67 -0.08
N SER A 45 -6.97 -0.60 1.24
CA SER A 45 -7.97 -1.02 2.22
C SER A 45 -9.25 -0.20 2.09
N GLN A 46 -9.17 1.12 1.92
CA GLN A 46 -10.33 1.97 1.73
C GLN A 46 -11.10 1.56 0.47
N LYS A 47 -10.40 1.37 -0.66
CA LYS A 47 -11.01 0.92 -1.92
C LYS A 47 -11.67 -0.46 -1.80
N ASN A 48 -11.09 -1.37 -1.02
CA ASN A 48 -11.70 -2.67 -0.75
C ASN A 48 -12.98 -2.55 0.09
N ILE A 49 -12.97 -1.67 1.10
CA ILE A 49 -14.16 -1.38 1.91
C ILE A 49 -15.26 -0.78 1.04
N ASP A 50 -14.94 0.23 0.21
CA ASP A 50 -15.89 0.88 -0.68
C ASP A 50 -16.53 -0.16 -1.63
N LEU A 51 -15.71 -1.05 -2.23
CA LEU A 51 -16.20 -2.12 -3.09
C LEU A 51 -17.12 -3.09 -2.33
N LEU A 52 -16.73 -3.50 -1.12
CA LEU A 52 -17.56 -4.38 -0.29
C LEU A 52 -18.88 -3.71 0.09
N THR A 53 -18.87 -2.41 0.42
CA THR A 53 -20.07 -1.63 0.74
C THR A 53 -21.04 -1.56 -0.43
N ILE A 54 -20.56 -1.35 -1.65
CA ILE A 54 -21.43 -1.31 -2.85
C ILE A 54 -22.14 -2.66 -3.04
N TYR A 55 -21.39 -3.76 -3.03
CA TYR A 55 -21.94 -5.09 -3.29
C TYR A 55 -22.77 -5.67 -2.12
N THR A 56 -22.55 -5.20 -0.90
CA THR A 56 -23.41 -5.53 0.25
C THR A 56 -24.70 -4.71 0.26
N ALA A 57 -24.64 -3.43 -0.12
CA ALA A 57 -25.82 -2.57 -0.23
C ALA A 57 -26.72 -2.96 -1.41
N ASN A 58 -26.15 -3.40 -2.53
CA ASN A 58 -26.89 -3.91 -3.67
C ASN A 58 -26.19 -5.14 -4.29
N PRO A 59 -26.63 -6.38 -3.99
CA PRO A 59 -26.00 -7.62 -4.48
C PRO A 59 -26.25 -7.89 -5.98
N THR A 60 -27.05 -7.04 -6.63
CA THR A 60 -27.28 -7.02 -8.08
C THR A 60 -26.57 -5.88 -8.81
N VAL A 61 -25.65 -5.17 -8.12
CA VAL A 61 -24.85 -4.08 -8.71
C VAL A 61 -24.22 -4.52 -10.03
N GLY A 62 -24.45 -3.72 -11.06
CA GLY A 62 -23.85 -3.91 -12.39
C GLY A 62 -22.47 -3.27 -12.46
N ASP A 63 -21.64 -3.74 -13.40
CA ASP A 63 -20.27 -3.22 -13.58
C ASP A 63 -20.23 -1.69 -13.76
N SER A 64 -21.29 -1.07 -14.31
CA SER A 64 -21.40 0.39 -14.48
C SER A 64 -21.42 1.18 -13.18
N GLU A 65 -22.07 0.68 -12.12
CA GLU A 65 -22.17 1.38 -10.83
C GLU A 65 -20.83 1.31 -10.07
N VAL A 66 -20.05 0.25 -10.28
CA VAL A 66 -18.68 0.14 -9.77
C VAL A 66 -17.74 1.08 -10.54
N LEU A 67 -17.94 1.26 -11.84
CA LEU A 67 -17.13 2.15 -12.68
C LEU A 67 -17.28 3.64 -12.33
N GLU A 68 -18.42 4.06 -11.78
CA GLU A 68 -18.61 5.44 -11.30
C GLU A 68 -17.67 5.79 -10.13
N LEU A 69 -17.42 4.82 -9.24
CA LEU A 69 -16.54 4.99 -8.08
C LEU A 69 -15.06 4.67 -8.42
N PHE A 70 -14.84 3.87 -9.47
CA PHE A 70 -13.51 3.49 -9.95
C PHE A 70 -13.30 3.96 -11.41
N VAL A 71 -13.16 5.27 -11.60
CA VAL A 71 -12.92 5.90 -12.90
C VAL A 71 -11.66 5.34 -13.58
N ASN A 72 -11.73 5.07 -14.89
CA ASN A 72 -10.67 4.43 -15.68
C ASN A 72 -10.21 3.05 -15.14
N SER A 73 -11.15 2.25 -14.66
CA SER A 73 -10.89 0.87 -14.27
C SER A 73 -11.63 -0.11 -15.16
N LYS A 74 -11.14 -1.35 -15.23
CA LYS A 74 -11.82 -2.49 -15.83
C LYS A 74 -12.32 -3.39 -14.70
N VAL A 75 -13.62 -3.54 -14.59
CA VAL A 75 -14.27 -4.44 -13.63
C VAL A 75 -14.51 -5.79 -14.32
N MET A 76 -14.18 -6.88 -13.64
CA MET A 76 -14.48 -8.23 -14.09
C MET A 76 -15.00 -9.03 -12.92
N THR A 77 -16.17 -9.62 -13.10
CA THR A 77 -16.85 -10.39 -12.08
C THR A 77 -16.79 -11.87 -12.45
N LYS A 78 -16.22 -12.71 -11.59
CA LYS A 78 -16.07 -14.15 -11.79
C LYS A 78 -16.76 -14.91 -10.67
N ASN A 79 -17.59 -15.88 -11.01
CA ASN A 79 -18.11 -16.82 -10.02
C ASN A 79 -17.01 -17.81 -9.61
N VAL A 80 -16.72 -17.89 -8.31
CA VAL A 80 -15.64 -18.72 -7.76
C VAL A 80 -16.18 -20.05 -7.25
N GLY A 81 -17.42 -20.07 -6.78
CA GLY A 81 -17.99 -21.24 -6.14
C GLY A 81 -19.35 -20.98 -5.51
N ARG A 82 -19.89 -22.01 -4.86
CA ARG A 82 -21.17 -21.95 -4.15
C ARG A 82 -21.00 -22.63 -2.80
N ILE A 83 -21.35 -21.93 -1.72
CA ILE A 83 -21.33 -22.44 -0.34
C ILE A 83 -22.79 -22.60 0.10
N GLY A 84 -23.35 -23.80 -0.07
CA GLY A 84 -24.77 -24.05 0.19
C GLY A 84 -25.67 -23.24 -0.75
N THR A 85 -26.52 -22.38 -0.18
CA THR A 85 -27.37 -21.45 -0.93
C THR A 85 -26.63 -20.19 -1.40
N PHE A 86 -25.46 -19.90 -0.83
CA PHE A 86 -24.69 -18.69 -1.10
C PHE A 86 -23.75 -18.88 -2.29
N GLN A 87 -23.61 -17.85 -3.12
CA GLN A 87 -22.71 -17.79 -4.27
C GLN A 87 -21.47 -16.96 -3.92
N GLU A 88 -20.29 -17.52 -4.13
CA GLU A 88 -19.02 -16.82 -3.99
C GLU A 88 -18.64 -16.18 -5.33
N ILE A 89 -18.45 -14.87 -5.31
CA ILE A 89 -18.10 -14.07 -6.47
C ILE A 89 -16.78 -13.36 -6.18
N GLU A 90 -15.84 -13.45 -7.11
CA GLU A 90 -14.60 -12.68 -7.13
C GLU A 90 -14.76 -11.52 -8.10
N ILE A 91 -14.58 -10.32 -7.58
CA ILE A 91 -14.59 -9.08 -8.34
C ILE A 91 -13.16 -8.62 -8.47
N ILE A 92 -12.74 -8.43 -9.71
CA ILE A 92 -11.42 -7.98 -10.08
C ILE A 92 -11.57 -6.60 -10.70
N VAL A 93 -11.08 -5.57 -10.01
CA VAL A 93 -11.02 -4.20 -10.52
C VAL A 93 -9.57 -3.91 -10.92
N THR A 94 -9.32 -3.71 -12.20
CA THR A 94 -7.98 -3.41 -12.74
C THR A 94 -7.94 -1.94 -13.14
N THR A 95 -7.08 -1.17 -12.50
CA THR A 95 -6.74 0.20 -12.90
C THR A 95 -5.37 0.20 -13.58
N ASP A 96 -5.00 1.30 -14.26
CA ASP A 96 -3.69 1.45 -14.92
C ASP A 96 -2.48 1.20 -14.01
N LYS A 97 -2.66 1.34 -12.68
CA LYS A 97 -1.59 1.23 -11.69
C LYS A 97 -1.73 0.02 -10.76
N ASN A 98 -2.97 -0.39 -10.45
CA ASN A 98 -3.24 -1.37 -9.40
C ASN A 98 -4.36 -2.34 -9.80
N LYS A 99 -4.21 -3.58 -9.35
CA LYS A 99 -5.27 -4.60 -9.39
C LYS A 99 -5.85 -4.79 -7.99
N ILE A 100 -7.16 -4.70 -7.87
CA ILE A 100 -7.92 -4.98 -6.66
C ILE A 100 -8.68 -6.28 -6.90
N ILE A 101 -8.62 -7.19 -5.93
CA ILE A 101 -9.35 -8.47 -5.96
C ILE A 101 -10.13 -8.55 -4.66
N ALA A 102 -11.44 -8.63 -4.75
CA ALA A 102 -12.33 -8.83 -3.61
C ALA A 102 -13.16 -10.08 -3.84
N LYS A 103 -13.34 -10.89 -2.79
CA LYS A 103 -14.24 -12.04 -2.80
C LYS A 103 -15.44 -11.73 -1.93
N ILE A 104 -16.62 -11.93 -2.48
CA ILE A 104 -17.90 -11.61 -1.87
C ILE A 104 -18.76 -12.87 -1.88
N ILE A 105 -19.35 -13.19 -0.73
CA ILE A 105 -20.31 -14.28 -0.59
C ILE A 105 -21.69 -13.62 -0.55
N LYS A 106 -22.56 -13.94 -1.51
CA LYS A 106 -23.93 -13.42 -1.59
C LYS A 106 -24.97 -14.52 -1.56
#